data_AF-A0A4Z0LDW3-F1
#
_entry.id   AF-A0A4Z0LDW3-F1
#
_cell.length_a   1.000
_cell.length_b   1.000
_cell.length_c   1.000
_cell.angle_alpha   90.00
_cell.angle_beta   90.00
_cell.angle_gamma   90.00
#
_symmetry.space_group_name_H-M   'P 1'
#
loop_
_entity.id
_entity.type
_entity.pdbx_description
1 polymer ?
#
loop_
_entity_poly.entity_id
_entity_poly.type
_entity_poly.pdbx_seq_one_letter_code
_entity_poly.pdbx_strand_id
1 'polypeptide(L)' 'GYNRAARIIEQMEAQGIVSAQGHNGNREVLAPPPFE' A
#
# COMPACT_ATOMS: atom_id res chain seq x y z
N GLY A 1 0.09 5.67 14.71
CA GLY A 1 -1.36 5.99 14.78
C GLY A 1 -1.97 5.89 13.40
N TYR A 2 -3.29 5.71 13.33
CA TYR A 2 -4.05 5.45 12.09
C TYR A 2 -3.71 6.44 10.95
N ASN A 3 -3.72 7.75 11.24
CA ASN A 3 -3.42 8.79 10.24
C ASN A 3 -2.01 8.69 9.65
N ARG A 4 -1.02 8.22 10.43
CA ARG A 4 0.35 8.00 9.94
C ARG A 4 0.38 6.81 8.99
N ALA A 5 -0.31 5.72 9.33
CA ALA A 5 -0.38 4.54 8.48
C ALA A 5 -1.08 4.85 7.16
N ALA A 6 -2.20 5.59 7.20
CA ALA A 6 -2.91 6.02 5.99
C ALA A 6 -1.98 6.77 5.01
N ARG A 7 -1.20 7.74 5.50
CA ARG A 7 -0.22 8.48 4.68
C ARG A 7 0.86 7.59 4.09
N ILE A 8 1.36 6.62 4.86
CA ILE A 8 2.37 5.68 4.36
C ILE A 8 1.77 4.85 3.22
N ILE A 9 0.54 4.36 3.38
CA ILE A 9 -0.13 3.56 2.36
C ILE A 9 -0.40 4.37 1.09
N GLU A 10 -0.80 5.65 1.20
CA GLU A 10 -0.95 6.55 0.04
C GLU A 10 0.37 6.74 -0.72
N GLN A 11 1.48 6.88 0.00
CA GLN A 11 2.81 6.95 -0.62
C GLN A 11 3.21 5.65 -1.30
N MET A 12 2.91 4.51 -0.69
CA MET A 12 3.15 3.19 -1.28
C MET A 12 2.32 3.00 -2.57
N GLU A 13 1.08 3.48 -2.60
CA GLU A 13 0.22 3.45 -3.80
C GLU A 13 0.82 4.32 -4.92
N ALA A 14 1.25 5.54 -4.59
CA ALA A 14 1.89 6.44 -5.55
C ALA A 14 3.21 5.88 -6.13
N GLN A 15 3.90 5.03 -5.37
CA GLN A 15 5.12 4.34 -5.81
C GLN A 15 4.85 3.01 -6.53
N GLY A 16 3.58 2.59 -6.65
CA GLY A 16 3.22 1.31 -7.27
C GLY A 16 3.55 0.08 -6.41
N ILE A 17 3.80 0.27 -5.11
CA ILE A 17 4.09 -0.83 -4.17
C ILE A 17 2.81 -1.56 -3.77
N VAL A 18 1.70 -0.83 -3.67
CA VAL A 18 0.36 -1.38 -3.41
C VAL A 18 -0.64 -0.95 -4.47
N SER A 19 -1.71 -1.71 -4.62
CA SER A 19 -2.83 -1.37 -5.51
C SER A 19 -3.62 -0.16 -5.02
N ALA A 20 -4.46 0.38 -5.90
CA ALA A 20 -5.58 1.22 -5.49
C ALA A 20 -6.50 0.49 -4.50
N GLN A 21 -7.26 1.27 -3.73
CA GLN A 21 -8.22 0.71 -2.78
C GLN A 21 -9.31 -0.10 -3.49
N GLY A 22 -9.51 -1.35 -3.07
CA GLY A 22 -10.57 -2.22 -3.54
C GLY A 22 -11.93 -1.89 -2.92
N HIS A 23 -12.97 -2.55 -3.42
CA HIS A 23 -14.36 -2.35 -2.97
C HIS A 23 -14.58 -2.58 -1.46
N ASN A 24 -13.77 -3.43 -0.83
CA ASN A 24 -13.80 -3.71 0.61
C ASN A 24 -12.90 -2.78 1.44
N GLY A 25 -12.27 -1.77 0.84
CA GLY A 25 -11.36 -0.85 1.52
C GLY A 25 -9.91 -1.34 1.65
N ASN A 26 -9.61 -2.59 1.26
CA ASN A 26 -8.26 -3.15 1.32
C ASN A 26 -7.44 -2.82 0.07
N ARG A 27 -6.12 -2.95 0.18
CA ARG A 27 -5.16 -2.82 -0.92
C ARG A 27 -4.29 -4.07 -0.97
N GLU A 28 -3.89 -4.48 -2.17
CA GLU A 28 -3.01 -5.62 -2.42
C GLU A 28 -1.56 -5.15 -2.58
N VAL A 29 -0.58 -5.97 -2.16
CA VAL A 29 0.84 -5.66 -2.33
C VAL A 29 1.30 -6.16 -3.69
N LEU A 30 1.87 -5.26 -4.50
CA LEU A 30 2.35 -5.52 -5.86
C LEU A 30 3.86 -5.71 -5.91
N ALA A 31 4.59 -5.09 -4.99
CA ALA A 31 6.05 -5.20 -4.94
C ALA A 31 6.47 -6.64 -4.63
N PRO A 32 7.52 -7.16 -5.30
CA PRO A 32 8.08 -8.46 -4.96
C PRO A 32 8.65 -8.42 -3.53
N PRO A 33 8.74 -9.58 -2.85
CA PRO A 33 9.40 -9.64 -1.55
C PRO A 33 10.89 -9.26 -1.69
N PRO A 34 11.51 -8.72 -0.63
CA PRO A 34 12.94 -8.46 -0.62
C PRO A 34 13.72 -9.76 -0.87
N PHE A 35 14.83 -9.66 -1.60
CA PHE A 35 15.79 -10.75 -1.74
C PHE A 35 16.50 -10.99 -0.39
N GLU A 36 16.71 -12.26 -0.04
CA GLU A 36 17.52 -12.65 1.12
C GLU A 36 19.01 -12.37 0.90
#